data_AF-A0A8T2IAE7-F1
#
_entry.id   AF-A0A8T2IAE7-F1
#
_cell.length_a   1.000
_cell.length_b   1.000
_cell.length_c   1.000
_cell.angle_alpha   90.00
_cell.angle_beta   90.00
_cell.angle_gamma   90.00
#
_symmetry.space_group_name_H-M   'P 1'
#
loop_
_entity.id
_entity.type
_entity.pdbx_description
1 polymer ?
#
loop_
_entity_poly.entity_id
_entity_poly.type
_entity_poly.pdbx_seq_one_letter_code
_entity_poly.pdbx_strand_id
1 'polypeptide(L)'
;MSITRISANRKSLLLFSVLFYWAPKLCFLLSQCAADGFVRFDQMSHLLNWVSDFQSEYSEDREIPVFDVLCGDLNFDNCSADDCMEQAHTLFEVYKDPCRDGPGRDRYGTM
;
A
#
# COMPACT_ATOMS: atom_id res chain seq x y z
N MET A 1 7.19 20.52 -9.63
CA MET A 1 6.51 19.91 -8.46
C MET A 1 7.54 19.90 -7.34
N SER A 2 7.44 20.85 -6.41
CA SER A 2 8.47 21.09 -5.39
C SER A 2 8.07 20.39 -4.10
N ILE A 3 8.94 19.53 -3.57
CA ILE A 3 8.71 18.80 -2.32
C ILE A 3 9.41 19.52 -1.16
N THR A 4 8.62 19.75 -0.11
CA THR A 4 8.88 20.60 1.05
C THR A 4 10.00 20.09 1.96
N ARG A 5 10.89 21.00 2.38
CA ARG A 5 11.93 20.78 3.42
C ARG A 5 11.28 20.91 4.81
N ILE A 6 11.35 19.86 5.63
CA ILE A 6 11.03 19.95 7.07
C ILE A 6 12.35 19.89 7.87
N SER A 7 12.56 20.88 8.73
CA SER A 7 13.70 21.01 9.65
C SER A 7 13.21 20.74 11.08
N ALA A 8 13.88 19.85 11.83
CA ALA A 8 13.64 19.68 13.26
C ALA A 8 14.94 19.33 14.02
N ASN A 9 15.04 19.86 15.24
CA ASN A 9 16.26 20.14 16.00
C ASN A 9 16.74 18.97 16.89
N ARG A 10 17.97 19.09 17.38
CA ARG A 10 18.97 18.04 17.63
C ARG A 10 18.76 17.08 18.81
N LYS A 11 17.57 16.96 19.40
CA LYS A 11 17.32 16.10 20.58
C LYS A 11 16.18 15.09 20.46
N SER A 12 15.39 15.10 19.39
CA SER A 12 14.43 14.05 19.02
C SER A 12 15.00 12.99 18.06
N LEU A 13 16.31 13.08 17.77
CA LEU A 13 17.02 12.38 16.69
C LEU A 13 17.18 10.86 16.84
N LEU A 14 16.85 10.25 18.00
CA LEU A 14 16.94 8.79 18.16
C LEU A 14 15.59 8.07 17.96
N LEU A 15 14.46 8.77 18.05
CA LEU A 15 13.13 8.19 17.80
C LEU A 15 12.67 8.42 16.35
N PHE A 16 13.27 9.39 15.65
CA PHE A 16 12.98 9.72 14.25
C PHE A 16 13.95 9.08 13.24
N SER A 17 15.08 8.54 13.70
CA SER A 17 16.14 7.97 12.84
C SER A 17 15.79 6.64 12.18
N VAL A 18 14.65 6.01 12.51
CA VAL A 18 14.25 4.70 11.97
C VAL A 18 13.07 4.82 10.98
N LEU A 19 12.52 6.02 10.77
CA LEU A 19 11.21 6.15 10.12
C LEU A 19 11.21 6.38 8.59
N PHE A 20 12.35 6.70 7.95
CA PHE A 20 12.34 7.21 6.57
C PHE A 20 13.63 6.96 5.76
N TYR A 21 14.36 5.89 6.01
CA TYR A 21 15.34 5.41 5.02
C TYR A 21 14.63 4.40 4.13
N TRP A 22 13.95 4.94 3.10
CA TRP A 22 13.69 4.28 1.82
C TRP A 22 12.83 3.00 1.83
N ALA A 23 11.67 3.08 2.47
CA ALA A 23 10.52 2.29 2.03
C ALA A 23 9.54 3.22 1.32
N PRO A 24 9.04 2.88 0.12
CA PRO A 24 7.96 3.63 -0.49
C PRO A 24 6.72 3.46 0.38
N LYS A 25 6.42 4.44 1.24
CA LYS A 25 5.08 4.59 1.81
C LYS A 25 4.21 5.18 0.72
N LEU A 26 3.68 4.32 -0.15
CA LEU A 26 2.80 4.75 -1.22
C LEU A 26 1.38 4.82 -0.66
N CYS A 27 0.81 6.04 -0.63
CA CYS A 27 -0.56 6.30 -0.21
C CYS A 27 -1.41 6.64 -1.43
N PHE A 28 -2.54 5.98 -1.60
CA PHE A 28 -3.42 6.12 -2.77
C PHE A 28 -4.90 6.15 -2.36
N LEU A 29 -5.73 6.69 -3.25
CA LEU A 29 -7.18 6.76 -3.13
C LEU A 29 -7.79 6.19 -4.41
N LEU A 30 -8.47 5.06 -4.32
CA LEU A 30 -9.12 4.41 -5.46
C LEU A 30 -10.50 5.02 -5.77
N SER A 31 -11.11 4.62 -6.89
CA SER A 31 -12.46 5.08 -7.24
C SER A 31 -13.51 4.71 -6.18
N GLN A 32 -14.33 5.68 -5.77
CA GLN A 32 -15.36 5.53 -4.74
C GLN A 32 -16.68 4.94 -5.25
N CYS A 33 -16.89 4.86 -6.57
CA CYS A 33 -18.13 4.35 -7.14
C CYS A 33 -18.22 2.83 -6.96
N ALA A 34 -19.18 2.34 -6.17
CA ALA A 34 -19.37 0.90 -5.93
C ALA A 34 -19.62 0.10 -7.23
N ALA A 35 -20.18 0.72 -8.28
CA ALA A 35 -20.41 0.07 -9.57
C ALA A 35 -19.13 -0.12 -10.42
N ASP A 36 -18.01 0.45 -9.98
CA ASP A 36 -16.75 0.49 -10.74
C ASP A 36 -15.75 -0.56 -10.25
N GLY A 37 -16.19 -1.72 -9.76
CA GLY A 37 -15.27 -2.73 -9.21
C GLY A 37 -14.17 -3.17 -10.18
N PHE A 38 -14.49 -3.24 -11.48
CA PHE A 38 -13.49 -3.46 -12.53
C PHE A 38 -12.45 -2.34 -12.62
N VAL A 39 -12.87 -1.08 -12.45
CA VAL A 39 -11.93 0.07 -12.45
C VAL A 39 -11.02 -0.01 -11.24
N ARG A 40 -11.55 -0.33 -10.04
CA ARG A 40 -10.71 -0.53 -8.85
C ARG A 40 -9.72 -1.67 -9.04
N PHE A 41 -10.16 -2.79 -9.60
CA PHE A 41 -9.29 -3.92 -9.94
C PHE A 41 -8.14 -3.49 -10.86
N ASP A 42 -8.45 -2.73 -11.92
CA ASP A 42 -7.45 -2.24 -12.88
C ASP A 42 -6.49 -1.22 -12.24
N GLN A 43 -7.02 -0.34 -11.36
CA GLN A 43 -6.20 0.58 -10.57
C GLN A 43 -5.25 -0.16 -9.62
N MET A 44 -5.68 -1.25 -8.98
CA MET A 44 -4.83 -2.10 -8.14
C MET A 44 -3.74 -2.80 -8.97
N SER A 45 -4.05 -3.20 -10.20
CA SER A 45 -3.05 -3.76 -11.13
C SER A 45 -2.01 -2.72 -11.52
N HIS A 46 -2.43 -1.50 -11.87
CA HIS A 46 -1.53 -0.40 -12.17
C HIS A 46 -0.63 -0.04 -10.98
N LEU A 47 -1.18 -0.04 -9.76
CA LEU A 47 -0.44 0.20 -8.54
C LEU A 47 0.70 -0.79 -8.35
N LEU A 48 0.46 -2.09 -8.55
CA LEU A 48 1.52 -3.10 -8.47
C LEU A 48 2.62 -2.86 -9.51
N ASN A 49 2.24 -2.54 -10.74
CA ASN A 49 3.20 -2.24 -11.80
C ASN A 49 4.04 -1.01 -11.44
N TRP A 50 3.41 0.07 -10.97
CA TRP A 50 4.14 1.29 -10.60
C TRP A 50 5.09 1.08 -9.42
N VAL A 51 4.70 0.27 -8.43
CA VAL A 51 5.63 -0.05 -7.34
C VAL A 51 6.80 -0.88 -7.84
N SER A 52 6.56 -1.87 -8.71
CA SER A 52 7.62 -2.65 -9.34
C SER A 52 8.58 -1.77 -10.15
N ASP A 53 8.04 -0.87 -10.98
CA ASP A 53 8.82 0.06 -11.80
C ASP A 53 9.65 1.00 -10.91
N PHE A 54 9.04 1.54 -9.85
CA PHE A 54 9.73 2.40 -8.89
C PHE A 54 10.87 1.64 -8.18
N GLN A 55 10.62 0.43 -7.70
CA GLN A 55 11.67 -0.37 -7.07
C GLN A 55 12.80 -0.69 -8.04
N SER A 56 12.48 -1.01 -9.29
CA SER A 56 13.49 -1.29 -10.32
C SER A 56 14.30 -0.07 -10.73
N GLU A 57 13.71 1.13 -10.75
CA GLU A 57 14.39 2.37 -11.14
C GLU A 57 15.31 2.88 -10.03
N TYR A 58 14.90 2.68 -8.78
CA TYR A 58 15.57 3.30 -7.62
C TYR A 58 16.34 2.32 -6.73
N SER A 59 16.30 1.00 -6.98
CA SER A 59 17.10 0.05 -6.19
C SER A 59 18.61 0.24 -6.39
N GLU A 60 19.37 0.41 -5.30
CA GLU A 60 20.83 0.40 -5.33
C GLU A 60 21.39 -0.97 -4.87
N ASP A 61 22.49 -1.44 -5.49
CA ASP A 61 23.11 -2.76 -5.24
C ASP A 61 23.51 -3.03 -3.77
N ARG A 62 23.62 -1.99 -2.94
CA ARG A 62 24.02 -2.08 -1.53
C ARG A 62 22.90 -1.71 -0.55
N GLU A 63 21.73 -1.37 -1.06
CA GLU A 63 20.56 -1.06 -0.24
C GLU A 63 19.73 -2.32 -0.04
N ILE A 64 19.42 -2.62 1.21
CA ILE A 64 18.55 -3.75 1.58
C ILE A 64 17.26 -3.14 2.12
N PRO A 65 16.14 -3.20 1.39
CA PRO A 65 14.87 -2.72 1.90
C PRO A 65 14.47 -3.54 3.13
N VAL A 66 14.22 -2.85 4.25
CA VAL A 66 13.86 -3.50 5.52
C VAL A 66 12.36 -3.73 5.61
N PHE A 67 11.58 -2.87 4.95
CA PHE A 67 10.13 -2.98 4.86
C PHE A 67 9.65 -2.33 3.57
N ASP A 68 8.51 -2.79 3.09
CA ASP A 68 7.78 -2.23 1.97
C ASP A 68 6.30 -2.22 2.38
N VAL A 69 5.70 -1.03 2.39
CA VAL A 69 4.38 -0.82 3.01
C VAL A 69 3.50 -0.05 2.05
N LEU A 70 2.47 -0.74 1.59
CA LEU A 70 1.41 -0.19 0.76
C LEU A 70 0.19 0.09 1.63
N CYS A 71 -0.32 1.32 1.59
CA CYS A 71 -1.53 1.69 2.32
C CYS A 71 -2.35 2.73 1.55
N GLY A 72 -3.64 2.82 1.83
CA GLY A 72 -4.52 3.74 1.11
C GLY A 72 -5.97 3.41 1.35
N ASP A 73 -6.83 4.24 0.78
CA ASP A 73 -8.27 3.97 0.74
C ASP A 73 -8.61 3.27 -0.57
N LEU A 74 -8.95 1.99 -0.46
CA LEU A 74 -9.30 1.14 -1.58
C LEU A 74 -10.75 1.28 -2.03
N ASN A 75 -11.61 1.92 -1.23
CA ASN A 75 -13.04 2.07 -1.50
C ASN A 75 -13.80 0.75 -1.79
N PHE A 76 -13.33 -0.36 -1.23
CA PHE A 76 -14.03 -1.64 -1.19
C PHE A 76 -13.76 -2.32 0.16
N ASP A 77 -14.61 -3.25 0.58
CA ASP A 77 -14.41 -4.01 1.81
C ASP A 77 -14.11 -5.49 1.52
N ASN A 78 -13.60 -6.21 2.51
CA ASN A 78 -13.22 -7.62 2.35
C ASN A 78 -14.29 -8.59 2.90
N CYS A 79 -15.55 -8.16 3.00
CA CYS A 79 -16.67 -8.95 3.53
C CYS A 79 -17.92 -8.96 2.64
N SER A 80 -18.08 -7.94 1.80
CA SER A 80 -19.21 -7.74 0.90
C SER A 80 -19.06 -8.61 -0.34
N ALA A 81 -20.16 -9.24 -0.76
CA ALA A 81 -20.17 -10.10 -1.94
C ALA A 81 -19.92 -9.30 -3.25
N ASP A 82 -20.27 -8.01 -3.26
CA ASP A 82 -20.13 -7.13 -4.42
C ASP A 82 -18.66 -6.82 -4.77
N ASP A 83 -17.74 -6.95 -3.80
CA ASP A 83 -16.32 -6.62 -3.95
C ASP A 83 -15.44 -7.88 -4.19
N CYS A 84 -16.05 -8.99 -4.59
CA CYS A 84 -15.36 -10.29 -4.74
C CYS A 84 -14.20 -10.26 -5.75
N MET A 85 -14.25 -9.36 -6.75
CA MET A 85 -13.20 -9.21 -7.76
C MET A 85 -11.95 -8.58 -7.15
N GLU A 86 -12.10 -7.48 -6.43
CA GLU A 86 -11.03 -6.76 -5.75
C GLU A 86 -10.45 -7.58 -4.60
N GLN A 87 -11.30 -8.28 -3.86
CA GLN A 87 -10.90 -9.22 -2.83
C GLN A 87 -9.98 -10.31 -3.39
N ALA A 88 -10.20 -10.80 -4.61
CA ALA A 88 -9.39 -11.83 -5.24
C ALA A 88 -8.13 -11.29 -5.96
N HIS A 89 -7.86 -9.99 -5.92
CA HIS A 89 -6.74 -9.38 -6.64
C HIS A 89 -5.37 -9.88 -6.12
N THR A 90 -4.42 -10.08 -7.02
CA THR A 90 -3.07 -10.62 -6.74
C THR A 90 -2.20 -9.70 -5.88
N LEU A 91 -2.61 -8.45 -5.69
CA LEU A 91 -1.99 -7.51 -4.75
C LEU A 91 -1.86 -8.11 -3.35
N PHE A 92 -2.82 -8.91 -2.90
CA PHE A 92 -2.79 -9.57 -1.60
C PHE A 92 -1.87 -10.81 -1.52
N GLU A 93 -1.35 -11.26 -2.66
CA GLU A 93 -0.27 -12.26 -2.72
C GLU A 93 1.09 -11.59 -2.50
N VAL A 94 1.26 -10.37 -3.02
CA VAL A 94 2.49 -9.56 -2.90
C VAL A 94 2.55 -8.82 -1.57
N TYR A 95 1.48 -8.12 -1.19
CA TYR A 95 1.36 -7.36 0.06
C TYR A 95 0.43 -8.06 1.03
N LYS A 96 0.91 -8.30 2.25
CA LYS A 96 0.10 -8.93 3.30
C LYS A 96 -0.73 -7.90 4.05
N ASP A 97 -2.04 -8.08 3.99
CA ASP A 97 -2.99 -7.38 4.84
C ASP A 97 -3.10 -8.11 6.20
N PRO A 98 -2.68 -7.48 7.33
CA PRO A 98 -2.75 -8.10 8.66
C PRO A 98 -4.16 -8.41 9.15
N CYS A 99 -5.17 -7.71 8.60
CA CYS A 99 -6.57 -7.79 9.00
C CYS A 99 -7.36 -8.83 8.20
N ARG A 100 -6.71 -9.57 7.29
CA ARG A 100 -7.35 -10.44 6.32
C ARG A 100 -6.89 -11.89 6.48
N ASP A 101 -7.85 -12.82 6.58
CA ASP A 101 -7.60 -14.27 6.54
C ASP A 101 -7.72 -14.85 5.11
N GLY A 102 -8.45 -14.16 4.22
CA GLY A 102 -8.54 -14.50 2.80
C GLY A 102 -9.51 -13.59 2.03
N PRO A 103 -9.71 -13.84 0.73
CA PRO A 103 -10.73 -13.10 -0.05
C PRO A 103 -12.11 -13.27 0.60
N GLY A 104 -12.79 -12.16 0.87
CA GLY A 104 -14.12 -12.16 1.48
C GLY A 104 -14.14 -12.57 2.96
N ARG A 105 -12.97 -12.60 3.62
CA ARG A 105 -12.80 -13.07 5.00
C ARG A 105 -11.80 -12.22 5.77
N ASP A 106 -12.33 -11.36 6.62
CA ASP A 106 -11.54 -10.64 7.61
C ASP A 106 -11.15 -11.54 8.78
N ARG A 107 -10.08 -11.14 9.45
CA ARG A 107 -9.60 -11.79 10.65
C ARG A 107 -10.56 -11.53 11.80
N TYR A 108 -10.67 -12.50 12.71
CA TYR A 108 -11.49 -12.30 13.90
C TYR A 108 -11.02 -11.09 14.72
N GLY A 109 -11.93 -10.14 15.00
CA GLY A 109 -11.66 -8.95 15.80
C GLY A 109 -11.18 -7.72 15.04
N THR A 110 -11.24 -7.73 13.70
CA THR A 110 -10.86 -6.57 12.86
C THR A 110 -12.04 -5.77 12.30
N MET A 111 -13.28 -6.08 12.72
CA MET A 111 -14.49 -5.27 12.49
C MET A 111 -15.01 -4.67 13.80
#